data_AF-A0A3E0Q3N7-F1
#
_entry.id   AF-A0A3E0Q3N7-F1
#
_cell.length_a   1.000
_cell.length_b   1.000
_cell.length_c   1.000
_cell.angle_alpha   90.00
_cell.angle_beta   90.00
_cell.angle_gamma   90.00
#
_symmetry.space_group_name_H-M   'P 1'
#
loop_
_entity.id
_entity.type
_entity.pdbx_description
1 polymer ?
#
loop_
_entity_poly.entity_id
_entity_poly.type
_entity_poly.pdbx_seq_one_letter_code
_entity_poly.pdbx_strand_id
1 'polypeptide(L)'
;MPITATCPKCQKEYRVKDDVVGKKFRCKACQAVVTVPEAAADPGGHKDPWDDLDLDAYGDNPYAETDEPIEAPRARKKSPSKKKRSRSSGMPIAIMVAIGIEGILILLNGVGIVGNLMNQNIGGACGSIFRILIEVAAIMGYVQRQNVVRWISVALSAVSILLVLVCGGIALAMGANLPPEVQQQIPQEMMVLVIAIVVGQVVLWGTLIGCLVTSGDWFDQ
;
A
#
# COMPACT_ATOMS: atom_id res chain seq x y z
N MET A 1 16.25 16.24 -24.34
CA MET A 1 15.77 14.89 -24.73
C MET A 1 15.71 14.01 -23.48
N PRO A 2 15.16 12.79 -23.49
CA PRO A 2 15.29 11.86 -22.37
C PRO A 2 16.51 10.94 -22.55
N ILE A 3 17.36 10.83 -21.54
CA ILE A 3 18.52 9.92 -21.50
C ILE A 3 18.08 8.59 -20.86
N THR A 4 18.60 7.47 -21.36
CA THR A 4 18.42 6.15 -20.76
C THR A 4 19.55 5.84 -19.77
N ALA A 5 19.20 5.44 -18.55
CA ALA A 5 20.14 5.01 -17.52
C ALA A 5 19.79 3.59 -17.05
N THR A 6 20.81 2.73 -16.94
CA THR A 6 20.64 1.32 -16.55
C THR A 6 21.14 1.08 -15.14
N CYS A 7 20.35 0.40 -14.30
CA CYS A 7 20.76 0.09 -12.94
C CYS A 7 21.87 -1.00 -12.91
N PRO A 8 23.00 -0.78 -12.20
CA PRO A 8 24.11 -1.74 -12.21
C PRO A 8 23.83 -3.04 -11.44
N LYS A 9 22.82 -3.06 -10.53
CA LYS A 9 22.48 -4.27 -9.76
C LYS A 9 21.45 -5.16 -10.45
N CYS A 10 20.38 -4.57 -10.99
CA CYS A 10 19.24 -5.32 -11.52
C CYS A 10 19.01 -5.13 -13.03
N GLN A 11 19.90 -4.39 -13.71
CA GLN A 11 19.88 -4.14 -15.16
C GLN A 11 18.58 -3.51 -15.71
N LYS A 12 17.75 -2.92 -14.86
CA LYS A 12 16.53 -2.25 -15.29
C LYS A 12 16.85 -0.89 -15.89
N GLU A 13 16.28 -0.60 -17.05
CA GLU A 13 16.43 0.67 -17.76
C GLU A 13 15.44 1.73 -17.25
N TYR A 14 15.90 2.99 -17.21
CA TYR A 14 15.13 4.15 -16.79
C TYR A 14 15.29 5.27 -17.80
N ARG A 15 14.17 5.87 -18.24
CA ARG A 15 14.19 7.15 -18.97
C ARG A 15 14.20 8.29 -17.97
N VAL A 16 15.28 9.06 -17.96
CA VAL A 16 15.49 10.21 -17.08
C VAL A 16 15.59 11.50 -17.91
N LYS A 17 15.27 12.63 -17.29
CA LYS A 17 15.37 13.95 -17.95
C LYS A 17 16.84 14.39 -18.01
N ASP A 18 17.21 15.20 -19.00
CA ASP A 18 18.57 15.77 -19.09
C ASP A 18 18.98 16.55 -17.83
N ASP A 19 18.02 17.17 -17.11
CA ASP A 19 18.29 17.92 -15.88
C ASP A 19 18.88 17.10 -14.72
N VAL A 20 18.91 15.76 -14.84
CA VAL A 20 19.47 14.85 -13.84
C VAL A 20 20.77 14.18 -14.26
N VAL A 21 21.40 14.64 -15.33
CA VAL A 21 22.75 14.22 -15.72
C VAL A 21 23.73 14.48 -14.56
N GLY A 22 24.60 13.51 -14.27
CA GLY A 22 25.54 13.53 -13.14
C GLY A 22 24.91 13.36 -11.76
N LYS A 23 23.57 13.38 -11.64
CA LYS A 23 22.88 13.17 -10.36
C LYS A 23 22.69 11.68 -10.07
N LYS A 24 22.49 11.37 -8.79
CA LYS A 24 22.20 10.03 -8.30
C LYS A 24 20.70 9.86 -8.05
N PHE A 25 20.12 8.72 -8.43
CA PHE A 25 18.75 8.34 -8.10
C PHE A 25 18.69 6.91 -7.55
N ARG A 26 17.59 6.53 -6.89
CA ARG A 26 17.40 5.15 -6.40
C ARG A 26 16.60 4.33 -7.41
N CYS A 27 17.09 3.13 -7.72
CA CYS A 27 16.39 2.16 -8.56
C CYS A 27 15.08 1.73 -7.91
N LYS A 28 13.95 1.86 -8.62
CA LYS A 28 12.62 1.46 -8.13
C LYS A 28 12.45 -0.05 -7.90
N ALA A 29 13.31 -0.89 -8.49
CA ALA A 29 13.22 -2.35 -8.37
C ALA A 29 14.06 -2.91 -7.22
N CYS A 30 15.31 -2.48 -7.07
CA CYS A 30 16.25 -3.04 -6.09
C CYS A 30 16.79 -2.03 -5.07
N GLN A 31 16.33 -0.77 -5.09
CA GLN A 31 16.75 0.32 -4.19
C GLN A 31 18.24 0.71 -4.26
N ALA A 32 19.00 0.18 -5.21
CA ALA A 32 20.39 0.56 -5.44
C ALA A 32 20.50 2.02 -5.90
N VAL A 33 21.56 2.71 -5.48
CA VAL A 33 21.89 4.06 -5.96
C VAL A 33 22.50 3.95 -7.36
N VAL A 34 21.90 4.63 -8.33
CA VAL A 34 22.32 4.67 -9.73
C VAL A 34 22.78 6.10 -10.02
N THR A 35 23.98 6.24 -10.59
CA THR A 35 24.51 7.52 -11.08
C THR A 35 24.15 7.64 -12.55
N VAL A 36 23.53 8.76 -12.95
CA VAL A 36 23.27 9.04 -14.37
C VAL A 36 24.61 9.41 -15.02
N PRO A 37 25.07 8.67 -16.06
CA PRO A 37 26.31 9.01 -16.73
C PRO A 37 26.20 10.41 -17.33
N GLU A 38 27.26 11.20 -17.16
CA GLU A 38 27.43 12.43 -17.93
C GLU A 38 27.59 12.00 -19.37
N ALA A 39 26.62 12.35 -20.22
CA ALA A 39 26.73 12.07 -21.65
C ALA A 39 28.04 12.71 -22.09
N ALA A 40 29.05 11.88 -22.36
CA ALA A 40 30.28 12.33 -22.98
C ALA A 40 29.83 13.07 -24.23
N ALA A 41 30.03 14.39 -24.25
CA ALA A 41 29.61 15.23 -25.35
C ALA A 41 30.15 14.56 -26.61
N ASP A 42 29.24 14.03 -27.43
CA ASP A 42 29.60 13.35 -28.65
C ASP A 42 30.34 14.39 -29.51
N PRO A 43 31.67 14.24 -29.74
CA PRO A 43 32.40 15.19 -30.57
C PRO A 43 31.96 15.08 -32.04
N GLY A 44 31.16 14.08 -32.39
CA GLY A 44 30.53 13.93 -33.70
C GLY A 44 29.31 14.82 -33.82
N GLY A 45 29.53 16.11 -34.09
CA GLY A 45 28.49 16.97 -34.66
C GLY A 45 27.97 16.34 -35.95
N HIS A 46 26.89 15.57 -35.84
CA HIS A 46 26.13 15.08 -36.98
C HIS A 46 25.53 16.32 -37.64
N LYS A 47 26.20 16.82 -38.68
CA LYS A 47 25.63 17.82 -39.58
C LYS A 47 24.37 17.19 -40.13
N ASP A 48 23.22 17.75 -39.73
CA ASP A 48 21.94 17.31 -40.25
C ASP A 48 21.99 17.56 -41.78
N PRO A 49 21.81 16.55 -42.64
CA PRO A 49 21.86 16.71 -44.09
C PRO A 49 20.80 17.68 -44.66
N TRP A 50 19.93 18.17 -43.79
CA TRP A 50 18.82 19.08 -44.11
C TRP A 50 19.15 20.56 -43.88
N ASP A 51 20.31 20.90 -43.31
CA ASP A 51 20.74 22.31 -43.12
C ASP A 51 21.14 23.03 -44.43
N ASP A 52 21.25 22.30 -45.55
CA ASP A 52 21.53 22.87 -46.88
C ASP A 52 20.29 22.96 -47.78
N LEU A 53 19.07 22.72 -47.25
CA LEU A 53 17.85 22.99 -48.02
C LEU A 53 17.49 24.47 -47.97
N ASP A 54 17.98 25.19 -48.98
CA ASP A 54 17.60 26.53 -49.39
C ASP A 54 16.06 26.66 -49.45
N LEU A 55 15.48 27.24 -48.41
CA LEU A 55 14.04 27.31 -48.14
C LEU A 55 13.35 28.47 -48.89
N ASP A 56 14.03 28.99 -49.91
CA ASP A 56 13.68 30.21 -50.64
C ASP A 56 12.86 29.92 -51.92
N ALA A 57 12.57 28.65 -52.21
CA ALA A 57 11.97 28.18 -53.47
C ALA A 57 10.56 27.57 -53.35
N TYR A 58 9.78 27.90 -52.31
CA TYR A 58 8.34 27.59 -52.27
C TYR A 58 7.51 28.86 -52.33
N GLY A 59 7.32 29.31 -53.57
CA GLY A 59 6.39 30.38 -53.93
C GLY A 59 4.94 30.01 -53.65
N ASP A 60 4.17 31.06 -53.41
CA ASP A 60 2.71 31.15 -53.52
C ASP A 60 1.92 30.03 -52.84
N ASN A 61 1.67 30.21 -51.54
CA ASN A 61 0.56 29.55 -50.87
C ASN A 61 -0.75 30.29 -51.22
N PRO A 62 -1.66 29.70 -52.04
CA PRO A 62 -2.91 30.35 -52.46
C PRO A 62 -4.01 30.37 -51.38
N TYR A 63 -3.67 30.12 -50.11
CA TYR A 63 -4.60 30.19 -48.98
C TYR A 63 -4.39 31.42 -48.09
N ALA A 64 -3.94 32.54 -48.68
CA ALA A 64 -4.11 33.85 -48.06
C ALA A 64 -5.58 34.28 -48.16
N GLU A 65 -6.12 34.83 -47.07
CA GLU A 65 -7.47 35.39 -46.91
C GLU A 65 -8.62 34.40 -46.69
N THR A 66 -8.66 33.87 -45.47
CA THR A 66 -9.92 33.90 -44.71
C THR A 66 -9.68 34.70 -43.44
N ASP A 67 -10.21 35.92 -43.39
CA ASP A 67 -10.24 36.80 -42.22
C ASP A 67 -11.20 36.27 -41.15
N GLU A 68 -10.99 35.03 -40.70
CA GLU A 68 -11.62 34.59 -39.46
C GLU A 68 -10.88 35.25 -38.29
N PRO A 69 -11.58 36.00 -37.41
CA PRO A 69 -10.96 36.62 -36.26
C PRO A 69 -10.31 35.53 -35.40
N ILE A 70 -8.97 35.50 -35.37
CA ILE A 70 -8.20 34.60 -34.52
C ILE A 70 -8.61 34.92 -33.07
N GLU A 71 -9.45 34.07 -32.47
CA GLU A 71 -9.85 34.20 -31.08
C GLU A 71 -8.57 34.26 -30.23
N ALA A 72 -8.37 35.40 -29.55
CA ALA A 72 -7.20 35.60 -28.70
C ALA A 72 -7.05 34.39 -27.76
N PRO A 73 -5.86 33.77 -27.70
CA PRO A 73 -5.66 32.54 -26.95
C PRO A 73 -6.11 32.76 -25.50
N ARG A 74 -7.22 32.10 -25.13
CA ARG A 74 -7.84 32.26 -23.81
C ARG A 74 -6.78 32.01 -22.75
N ALA A 75 -6.51 33.03 -21.94
CA ALA A 75 -5.49 32.98 -20.90
C ALA A 75 -5.66 31.69 -20.09
N ARG A 76 -4.73 30.74 -20.25
CA ARG A 76 -4.73 29.48 -19.51
C ARG A 76 -4.71 29.85 -18.03
N LYS A 77 -5.85 29.64 -17.33
CA LYS A 77 -5.94 29.75 -15.87
C LYS A 77 -4.80 28.91 -15.30
N LYS A 78 -3.80 29.58 -14.72
CA LYS A 78 -2.73 28.92 -13.98
C LYS A 78 -3.41 28.09 -12.90
N SER A 79 -3.39 26.77 -13.07
CA SER A 79 -3.95 25.88 -12.07
C SER A 79 -3.25 26.17 -10.74
N PRO A 80 -3.99 26.31 -9.63
CA PRO A 80 -3.41 26.66 -8.36
C PRO A 80 -2.34 25.62 -8.02
N SER A 81 -1.07 26.07 -7.98
CA SER A 81 0.04 25.20 -7.64
C SER A 81 -0.20 24.69 -6.22
N LYS A 82 -0.63 23.43 -6.08
CA LYS A 82 -0.81 22.79 -4.77
C LYS A 82 0.50 22.94 -4.00
N LYS A 83 0.50 23.80 -2.97
CA LYS A 83 1.61 23.99 -2.05
C LYS A 83 2.02 22.60 -1.57
N LYS A 84 3.21 22.15 -1.97
CA LYS A 84 3.81 20.92 -1.44
C LYS A 84 4.06 21.16 0.04
N ARG A 85 3.12 20.73 0.89
CA ARG A 85 3.36 20.63 2.32
C ARG A 85 4.56 19.71 2.47
N SER A 86 5.64 20.20 3.05
CA SER A 86 6.80 19.40 3.43
C SER A 86 6.30 18.36 4.42
N ARG A 87 5.97 17.16 3.92
CA ARG A 87 5.59 16.03 4.75
C ARG A 87 6.80 15.71 5.61
N SER A 88 6.67 15.90 6.92
CA SER A 88 7.64 15.40 7.88
C SER A 88 7.76 13.90 7.65
N SER A 89 8.99 13.40 7.71
CA SER A 89 9.36 12.00 7.43
C SER A 89 8.87 11.01 8.50
N GLY A 90 7.98 11.45 9.40
CA GLY A 90 7.40 10.64 10.46
C GLY A 90 6.47 9.56 9.92
N MET A 91 6.48 8.40 10.56
CA MET A 91 5.44 7.40 10.38
C MET A 91 4.10 8.00 10.86
N PRO A 92 3.03 7.95 10.05
CA PRO A 92 1.74 8.51 10.42
C PRO A 92 1.20 7.78 11.64
N ILE A 93 0.54 8.54 12.52
CA ILE A 93 -0.03 8.03 13.78
C ILE A 93 -0.94 6.81 13.53
N ALA A 94 -1.69 6.81 12.42
CA ALA A 94 -2.55 5.69 12.05
C ALA A 94 -1.79 4.34 11.91
N ILE A 95 -0.56 4.36 11.41
CA ILE A 95 0.27 3.16 11.28
C ILE A 95 0.83 2.72 12.63
N MET A 96 1.21 3.68 13.50
CA MET A 96 1.61 3.35 14.87
C MET A 96 0.47 2.69 15.65
N VAL A 97 -0.75 3.22 15.51
CA VAL A 97 -1.95 2.64 16.11
C VAL A 97 -2.23 1.25 15.53
N ALA A 98 -2.12 1.08 14.21
CA ALA A 98 -2.28 -0.23 13.57
C ALA A 98 -1.28 -1.26 14.12
N ILE A 99 0.01 -0.94 14.19
CA ILE A 99 1.04 -1.83 14.76
C ILE A 99 0.74 -2.16 16.23
N GLY A 100 0.27 -1.17 17.00
CA GLY A 100 -0.13 -1.39 18.39
C GLY A 100 -1.29 -2.37 18.52
N ILE A 101 -2.31 -2.25 17.67
CA ILE A 101 -3.46 -3.17 17.62
C ILE A 101 -2.99 -4.59 17.25
N GLU A 102 -2.15 -4.75 16.23
CA GLU A 102 -1.60 -6.06 15.85
C GLU A 102 -0.81 -6.70 17.00
N GLY A 103 -0.01 -5.90 17.72
CA GLY A 103 0.74 -6.37 18.89
C GLY A 103 -0.18 -6.91 19.99
N ILE A 104 -1.29 -6.22 20.27
CA ILE A 104 -2.29 -6.68 21.24
C ILE A 104 -2.95 -7.99 20.76
N LEU A 105 -3.30 -8.09 19.47
CA LEU A 105 -3.89 -9.30 18.89
C LEU A 105 -2.94 -10.49 18.97
N ILE A 106 -1.64 -10.30 18.73
CA ILE A 106 -0.63 -11.36 18.88
C ILE A 106 -0.59 -11.86 20.33
N LEU A 107 -0.62 -10.95 21.32
CA LEU A 107 -0.63 -11.33 22.73
C LEU A 107 -1.89 -12.12 23.10
N LEU A 108 -3.07 -11.67 22.67
CA LEU A 108 -4.34 -12.37 22.90
C LEU A 108 -4.35 -13.78 22.27
N ASN A 109 -3.85 -13.91 21.04
CA ASN A 109 -3.69 -15.22 20.41
C ASN A 109 -2.65 -16.10 21.11
N GLY A 110 -1.59 -15.51 21.67
CA GLY A 110 -0.60 -16.22 22.48
C GLY A 110 -1.22 -16.87 23.72
N VAL A 111 -2.09 -16.15 24.43
CA VAL A 111 -2.88 -16.71 25.54
C VAL A 111 -3.80 -17.83 25.04
N GLY A 112 -4.42 -17.65 23.88
CA GLY A 112 -5.25 -18.66 23.23
C GLY A 112 -4.50 -19.95 22.90
N ILE A 113 -3.23 -19.88 22.46
CA ILE A 113 -2.38 -21.05 22.23
C ILE A 113 -2.19 -21.83 23.53
N VAL A 114 -1.80 -21.14 24.61
CA VAL A 114 -1.57 -21.78 25.92
C VAL A 114 -2.85 -22.45 26.41
N GLY A 115 -3.98 -21.75 26.37
CA GLY A 115 -5.28 -22.31 26.78
C GLY A 115 -5.70 -23.52 25.94
N ASN A 116 -5.51 -23.49 24.63
CA ASN A 116 -5.82 -24.62 23.76
C ASN A 116 -4.90 -25.82 24.02
N LEU A 117 -3.60 -25.61 24.25
CA LEU A 117 -2.66 -26.67 24.58
C LEU A 117 -2.98 -27.31 25.94
N MET A 118 -3.34 -26.51 26.95
CA MET A 118 -3.75 -27.03 28.27
C MET A 118 -5.00 -27.91 28.17
N ASN A 119 -5.90 -27.61 27.25
CA ASN A 119 -7.13 -28.39 27.00
C ASN A 119 -6.94 -29.52 25.98
N GLN A 120 -5.70 -29.83 25.58
CA GLN A 120 -5.38 -30.80 24.52
C GLN A 120 -6.10 -30.52 23.17
N ASN A 121 -6.54 -29.28 22.95
CA ASN A 121 -7.19 -28.85 21.72
C ASN A 121 -6.14 -28.41 20.68
N ILE A 122 -5.51 -29.39 20.04
CA ILE A 122 -4.46 -29.15 19.05
C ILE A 122 -4.96 -28.30 17.89
N GLY A 123 -6.22 -28.52 17.44
CA GLY A 123 -6.81 -27.75 16.34
C GLY A 123 -6.91 -26.25 16.66
N GLY A 124 -7.38 -25.91 17.85
CA GLY A 124 -7.45 -24.51 18.32
C GLY A 124 -6.06 -23.86 18.45
N ALA A 125 -5.07 -24.61 18.95
CA ALA A 125 -3.70 -24.13 19.06
C ALA A 125 -3.08 -23.87 17.67
N CYS A 126 -3.22 -24.79 16.72
CA CYS A 126 -2.74 -24.63 15.34
C CYS A 126 -3.38 -23.41 14.66
N GLY A 127 -4.69 -23.21 14.82
CA GLY A 127 -5.38 -22.03 14.30
C GLY A 127 -4.82 -20.72 14.86
N SER A 128 -4.55 -20.69 16.17
CA SER A 128 -3.98 -19.52 16.85
C SER A 128 -2.53 -19.24 16.40
N ILE A 129 -1.72 -20.28 16.18
CA ILE A 129 -0.35 -20.15 15.63
C ILE A 129 -0.38 -19.57 14.21
N PHE A 130 -1.22 -20.14 13.34
CA PHE A 130 -1.37 -19.65 11.97
C PHE A 130 -1.81 -18.18 11.96
N ARG A 131 -2.69 -17.79 12.89
CA ARG A 131 -3.11 -16.40 13.07
C ARG A 131 -1.94 -15.48 13.41
N ILE A 132 -1.11 -15.84 14.39
CA ILE A 132 0.07 -15.03 14.77
C ILE A 132 1.01 -14.84 13.57
N LEU A 133 1.21 -15.87 12.74
CA LEU A 133 2.05 -15.75 11.54
C LEU A 133 1.52 -14.72 10.55
N ILE A 134 0.19 -14.63 10.37
CA ILE A 134 -0.45 -13.61 9.54
C ILE A 134 -0.21 -12.21 10.10
N GLU A 135 -0.44 -11.99 11.40
CA GLU A 135 -0.26 -10.66 12.02
C GLU A 135 1.22 -10.22 11.94
N VAL A 136 2.16 -11.15 12.16
CA VAL A 136 3.60 -10.88 12.01
C VAL A 136 3.95 -10.47 10.58
N ALA A 137 3.42 -11.18 9.58
CA ALA A 137 3.62 -10.82 8.17
C ALA A 137 3.01 -9.45 7.83
N ALA A 138 1.85 -9.10 8.40
CA ALA A 138 1.22 -7.80 8.24
C ALA A 138 2.09 -6.67 8.82
N ILE A 139 2.61 -6.84 10.04
CA ILE A 139 3.54 -5.88 10.68
C ILE A 139 4.78 -5.68 9.81
N MET A 140 5.40 -6.76 9.33
CA MET A 140 6.55 -6.65 8.42
C MET A 140 6.21 -5.87 7.14
N GLY A 141 5.01 -6.10 6.59
CA GLY A 141 4.49 -5.36 5.44
C GLY A 141 4.33 -3.87 5.69
N TYR A 142 3.82 -3.48 6.86
CA TYR A 142 3.70 -2.09 7.25
C TYR A 142 5.07 -1.42 7.34
N VAL A 143 6.06 -2.10 7.93
CA VAL A 143 7.44 -1.59 8.03
C VAL A 143 8.07 -1.43 6.63
N GLN A 144 7.80 -2.35 5.70
CA GLN A 144 8.34 -2.32 4.33
C GLN A 144 7.61 -1.36 3.38
N ARG A 145 6.52 -0.70 3.84
CA ARG A 145 5.72 0.25 3.05
C ARG A 145 5.18 -0.32 1.73
N GLN A 146 4.88 -1.62 1.68
CA GLN A 146 4.36 -2.22 0.46
C GLN A 146 2.83 -2.06 0.37
N ASN A 147 2.33 -1.33 -0.64
CA ASN A 147 0.88 -1.18 -0.87
C ASN A 147 0.15 -2.52 -1.01
N VAL A 148 0.80 -3.52 -1.59
CA VAL A 148 0.24 -4.86 -1.78
C VAL A 148 -0.05 -5.50 -0.42
N VAL A 149 0.89 -5.41 0.53
CA VAL A 149 0.71 -6.00 1.85
C VAL A 149 -0.39 -5.31 2.65
N ARG A 150 -0.58 -3.99 2.46
CA ARG A 150 -1.72 -3.28 3.04
C ARG A 150 -3.05 -3.89 2.60
N TRP A 151 -3.25 -4.07 1.30
CA TRP A 151 -4.51 -4.60 0.79
C TRP A 151 -4.72 -6.07 1.14
N ILE A 152 -3.65 -6.86 1.16
CA ILE A 152 -3.70 -8.25 1.64
C ILE A 152 -4.11 -8.27 3.12
N SER A 153 -3.53 -7.42 3.97
CA SER A 153 -3.88 -7.35 5.40
C SER A 153 -5.35 -6.93 5.61
N VAL A 154 -5.83 -5.94 4.85
CA VAL A 154 -7.25 -5.54 4.89
C VAL A 154 -8.17 -6.70 4.50
N ALA A 155 -7.83 -7.41 3.41
CA ALA A 155 -8.62 -8.56 2.96
C ALA A 155 -8.61 -9.70 3.98
N LEU A 156 -7.45 -10.06 4.52
CA LEU A 156 -7.32 -11.09 5.54
C LEU A 156 -8.07 -10.73 6.82
N SER A 157 -7.96 -9.48 7.28
CA SER A 157 -8.71 -8.98 8.45
C SER A 157 -10.22 -9.07 8.23
N ALA A 158 -10.71 -8.68 7.04
CA ALA A 158 -12.14 -8.78 6.71
C ALA A 158 -12.64 -10.23 6.68
N VAL A 159 -11.89 -11.14 6.06
CA VAL A 159 -12.21 -12.58 6.06
C VAL A 159 -12.22 -13.15 7.48
N SER A 160 -11.34 -12.65 8.35
CA SER A 160 -11.23 -13.12 9.73
C SER A 160 -12.40 -12.65 10.58
N ILE A 161 -12.82 -11.39 10.43
CA ILE A 161 -14.08 -10.89 11.03
C ILE A 161 -15.23 -11.78 10.59
N LEU A 162 -15.37 -12.05 9.29
CA LEU A 162 -16.45 -12.88 8.77
C LEU A 162 -16.41 -14.28 9.39
N LEU A 163 -15.24 -14.91 9.47
CA LEU A 163 -15.09 -16.25 10.04
C LEU A 163 -15.41 -16.26 11.53
N VAL A 164 -14.97 -15.27 12.31
CA VAL A 164 -15.31 -15.14 13.73
C VAL A 164 -16.81 -14.92 13.93
N LEU A 165 -17.46 -14.11 13.09
CA LEU A 165 -18.90 -13.91 13.16
C LEU A 165 -19.68 -15.17 12.80
N VAL A 166 -19.25 -15.91 11.76
CA VAL A 166 -19.89 -17.16 11.35
C VAL A 166 -19.67 -18.24 12.41
N CYS A 167 -18.44 -18.49 12.82
CA CYS A 167 -18.13 -19.50 13.84
C CYS A 167 -18.72 -19.15 15.20
N GLY A 168 -18.64 -17.89 15.61
CA GLY A 168 -19.25 -17.39 16.85
C GLY A 168 -20.77 -17.48 16.80
N GLY A 169 -21.39 -17.13 15.68
CA GLY A 169 -22.83 -17.28 15.46
C GLY A 169 -23.28 -18.73 15.51
N ILE A 170 -22.54 -19.64 14.86
CA ILE A 170 -22.80 -21.09 14.93
C ILE A 170 -22.63 -21.59 16.37
N ALA A 171 -21.56 -21.21 17.06
CA ALA A 171 -21.32 -21.62 18.45
C ALA A 171 -22.44 -21.14 19.39
N LEU A 172 -22.90 -19.89 19.23
CA LEU A 172 -24.03 -19.35 19.98
C LEU A 172 -25.34 -20.06 19.65
N ALA A 173 -25.60 -20.33 18.37
CA ALA A 173 -26.79 -21.06 17.93
C ALA A 173 -26.79 -22.51 18.44
N MET A 174 -25.66 -23.20 18.40
CA MET A 174 -25.51 -24.54 18.96
C MET A 174 -25.64 -24.51 20.49
N GLY A 175 -25.04 -23.52 21.15
CA GLY A 175 -25.16 -23.32 22.59
C GLY A 175 -26.59 -23.09 23.06
N ALA A 176 -27.38 -22.35 22.27
CA ALA A 176 -28.81 -22.14 22.52
C ALA A 176 -29.64 -23.43 22.39
N ASN A 177 -29.16 -24.41 21.63
CA ASN A 177 -29.82 -25.70 21.41
C ASN A 177 -29.23 -26.83 22.27
N LEU A 178 -28.27 -26.55 23.17
CA LEU A 178 -27.75 -27.56 24.09
C LEU A 178 -28.83 -28.00 25.08
N PRO A 179 -28.87 -29.28 25.48
CA PRO A 179 -29.73 -29.74 26.55
C PRO A 179 -29.52 -28.90 27.82
N PRO A 180 -30.57 -28.59 28.60
CA PRO A 180 -30.47 -27.73 29.78
C PRO A 180 -29.46 -28.26 30.82
N GLU A 181 -29.26 -29.58 30.87
CA GLU A 181 -28.25 -30.24 31.72
C GLU A 181 -26.83 -29.78 31.41
N VAL A 182 -26.52 -29.59 30.11
CA VAL A 182 -25.19 -29.13 29.65
C VAL A 182 -25.05 -27.63 29.84
N GLN A 183 -26.13 -26.86 29.64
CA GLN A 183 -26.12 -25.41 29.88
C GLN A 183 -25.81 -25.06 31.34
N GLN A 184 -26.30 -25.84 32.31
CA GLN A 184 -26.00 -25.62 33.73
C GLN A 184 -24.53 -25.88 34.11
N GLN A 185 -23.80 -26.69 33.33
CA GLN A 185 -22.39 -26.97 33.58
C GLN A 185 -21.46 -25.84 33.10
N ILE A 186 -21.94 -24.96 32.22
CA ILE A 186 -21.13 -23.85 31.72
C ILE A 186 -21.28 -22.67 32.69
N PRO A 187 -20.21 -22.23 33.37
CA PRO A 187 -20.27 -21.06 34.23
C PRO A 187 -20.67 -19.83 33.40
N GLN A 188 -21.66 -19.05 33.86
CA GLN A 188 -22.10 -17.84 33.15
C GLN A 188 -20.94 -16.88 32.84
N GLU A 189 -19.96 -16.81 33.75
CA GLU A 189 -18.74 -16.02 33.60
C GLU A 189 -17.94 -16.38 32.33
N MET A 190 -17.89 -17.67 31.98
CA MET A 190 -17.18 -18.13 30.79
C MET A 190 -17.90 -17.70 29.51
N MET A 191 -19.23 -17.73 29.51
CA MET A 191 -20.03 -17.29 28.35
C MET A 191 -19.89 -15.78 28.14
N VAL A 192 -19.95 -14.98 29.21
CA VAL A 192 -19.73 -13.53 29.13
C VAL A 192 -18.32 -13.22 28.63
N LEU A 193 -17.30 -13.93 29.13
CA LEU A 193 -15.92 -13.77 28.69
C LEU A 193 -15.75 -14.09 27.20
N VAL A 194 -16.34 -15.19 26.72
CA VAL A 194 -16.28 -15.57 25.29
C VAL A 194 -16.92 -14.49 24.41
N ILE A 195 -18.10 -13.99 24.80
CA ILE A 195 -18.79 -12.91 24.07
C ILE A 195 -17.93 -11.64 24.06
N ALA A 196 -17.35 -11.27 25.21
CA ALA A 196 -16.48 -10.10 25.32
C ALA A 196 -15.23 -10.21 24.42
N ILE A 197 -14.62 -11.41 24.35
CA ILE A 197 -13.48 -11.68 23.47
C ILE A 197 -13.89 -11.53 22.00
N VAL A 198 -15.01 -12.12 21.58
CA VAL A 198 -15.50 -12.04 20.19
C VAL A 198 -15.79 -10.60 19.80
N VAL A 199 -16.50 -9.86 20.66
CA VAL A 199 -16.80 -8.44 20.42
C VAL A 199 -15.51 -7.61 20.37
N GLY A 200 -14.59 -7.84 21.30
CA GLY A 200 -13.29 -7.18 21.32
C GLY A 200 -12.48 -7.40 20.04
N GLN A 201 -12.45 -8.64 19.54
CA GLN A 201 -11.79 -8.97 18.27
C GLN A 201 -12.41 -8.23 17.08
N VAL A 202 -13.74 -8.20 16.98
CA VAL A 202 -14.44 -7.48 15.91
C VAL A 202 -14.13 -5.99 15.95
N VAL A 203 -14.11 -5.38 17.14
CA VAL A 203 -13.77 -3.96 17.31
C VAL A 203 -12.32 -3.67 16.93
N LEU A 204 -11.37 -4.51 17.38
CA LEU A 204 -9.95 -4.34 17.07
C LEU A 204 -9.69 -4.45 15.56
N TRP A 205 -10.24 -5.47 14.90
CA TRP A 205 -10.08 -5.63 13.45
C TRP A 205 -10.81 -4.55 12.65
N GLY A 206 -12.00 -4.13 13.07
CA GLY A 206 -12.69 -3.00 12.44
C GLY A 206 -11.87 -1.71 12.52
N THR A 207 -11.28 -1.43 13.68
CA THR A 207 -10.39 -0.28 13.90
C THR A 207 -9.14 -0.37 13.03
N LEU A 208 -8.50 -1.54 12.99
CA LEU A 208 -7.34 -1.81 12.15
C LEU A 208 -7.64 -1.55 10.66
N ILE A 209 -8.75 -2.08 10.14
CA ILE A 209 -9.18 -1.84 8.75
C ILE A 209 -9.38 -0.33 8.51
N GLY A 210 -10.03 0.38 9.43
CA GLY A 210 -10.21 1.83 9.36
C GLY A 210 -8.88 2.59 9.29
N CYS A 211 -7.91 2.24 10.15
CA CYS A 211 -6.57 2.82 10.13
C CYS A 211 -5.83 2.55 8.81
N LEU A 212 -5.92 1.34 8.27
CA LEU A 212 -5.26 0.96 7.03
C LEU A 212 -5.87 1.66 5.82
N VAL A 213 -7.19 1.73 5.72
CA VAL A 213 -7.89 2.42 4.61
C VAL A 213 -7.60 3.92 4.62
N THR A 214 -7.58 4.56 5.79
CA THR A 214 -7.30 6.00 5.91
C THR A 214 -5.82 6.37 5.71
N SER A 215 -4.91 5.41 5.85
CA SER A 215 -3.46 5.61 5.64
C SER A 215 -2.99 5.59 4.18
N GLY A 216 -3.92 5.65 3.21
CA GLY A 216 -3.71 5.69 1.76
C GLY A 216 -2.41 6.36 1.31
N ASP A 217 -2.35 7.66 1.62
CA ASP A 217 -1.30 8.61 1.24
C ASP A 217 0.13 8.30 1.73
N TRP A 218 0.27 7.44 2.74
CA TRP A 218 1.59 7.11 3.30
C TRP A 218 2.31 6.03 2.51
N PHE A 219 1.55 5.07 2.00
CA PHE A 219 2.05 3.93 1.26
C PHE A 219 2.46 4.31 -0.17
N ASP A 220 1.88 5.37 -0.73
CA ASP A 220 2.23 5.88 -2.07
C ASP A 220 3.58 6.65 -2.14
N GLN A 221 4.34 6.71 -1.04
CA GLN A 221 5.62 7.43 -0.92
C GLN A 221 6.84 6.49 -0.97
#